data_AF-A0AAD8H1A5-F1
#
_entry.id   AF-A0AAD8H1A5-F1
#
_cell.length_a   1.000
_cell.length_b   1.000
_cell.length_c   1.000
_cell.angle_alpha   90.00
_cell.angle_beta   90.00
_cell.angle_gamma   90.00
#
_symmetry.space_group_name_H-M   'P 1'
#
loop_
_entity.id
_entity.type
_entity.pdbx_description
1 polymer ?
#
loop_
_entity_poly.entity_id
_entity_poly.type
_entity_poly.pdbx_seq_one_letter_code
_entity_poly.pdbx_strand_id
1 'polypeptide(L)'
;MKIKISKFDQVTPLKYPLIDGVSVKCRSHNISDDLARNCGPGSLDKSKVKGRIILCFNEIGGAAYKMKEIELKILEIIGQGGRGVILVQDDFKIESSTVLPGFLKFPCTFISSKDGNATLSYIRSNR
;
A
#
# COMPACT_ATOMS: atom_id res chain seq x y z
N MET A 1 25.86 41.88 12.41
CA MET A 1 25.13 41.12 11.38
C MET A 1 24.44 39.94 12.04
N LYS A 2 23.11 39.99 12.25
CA LYS A 2 22.34 38.90 12.85
C LYS A 2 21.74 38.06 11.74
N ILE A 3 22.20 36.81 11.60
CA ILE A 3 21.61 35.85 10.67
C ILE A 3 20.28 35.41 11.28
N LYS A 4 19.15 35.85 10.70
CA LYS A 4 17.84 35.27 10.99
C LYS A 4 17.77 33.93 10.27
N ILE A 5 17.95 32.84 11.01
CA ILE A 5 17.55 31.51 10.57
C ILE A 5 16.02 31.51 10.58
N SER A 6 15.41 31.69 9.42
CA SER A 6 13.96 31.59 9.28
C SER A 6 13.63 30.51 8.25
N LYS A 7 12.79 29.56 8.66
CA LYS A 7 12.13 28.50 7.87
C LYS A 7 12.70 27.07 7.87
N PHE A 8 13.62 26.68 8.75
CA PHE A 8 13.96 25.25 8.90
C PHE A 8 13.11 24.48 9.94
N ASP A 9 12.38 25.16 10.81
CA ASP A 9 11.71 24.52 11.97
C ASP A 9 10.21 24.22 11.80
N GLN A 10 9.67 24.11 10.58
CA GLN A 10 8.25 23.81 10.37
C GLN A 10 7.99 22.83 9.20
N VAL A 11 8.88 21.88 8.95
CA VAL A 11 8.50 20.72 8.10
C VAL A 11 7.71 19.77 8.99
N THR A 12 6.40 19.99 9.11
CA THR A 12 5.52 18.97 9.68
C THR A 12 5.65 17.71 8.82
N PRO A 13 5.97 16.54 9.40
CA PRO A 13 6.04 15.30 8.64
C PRO A 13 4.70 15.07 7.94
N LEU A 14 4.74 14.84 6.64
CA LEU A 14 3.55 14.54 5.86
C LEU A 14 3.00 13.18 6.34
N LYS A 15 1.87 13.21 7.05
CA LYS A 15 1.21 12.02 7.58
C LYS A 15 0.09 11.59 6.64
N TYR A 16 0.10 10.32 6.26
CA TYR A 16 -0.97 9.70 5.50
C TYR A 16 -1.67 8.65 6.35
N PRO A 17 -3.01 8.59 6.35
CA PRO A 17 -3.73 7.51 7.01
C PRO A 17 -3.35 6.16 6.40
N LEU A 18 -3.10 5.19 7.26
CA LEU A 18 -2.87 3.80 6.89
C LEU A 18 -4.19 3.02 6.93
N ILE A 19 -4.45 2.17 5.94
CA ILE A 19 -5.68 1.38 5.85
C ILE A 19 -5.40 0.03 5.17
N ASP A 20 -6.13 -1.02 5.54
CA ASP A 20 -6.02 -2.33 4.89
C ASP A 20 -6.96 -2.46 3.68
N GLY A 21 -6.63 -3.39 2.79
CA GLY A 21 -7.41 -3.66 1.57
C GLY A 21 -8.88 -4.01 1.79
N VAL A 22 -9.22 -4.74 2.87
CA VAL A 22 -10.63 -5.08 3.19
C VAL A 22 -11.41 -3.82 3.58
N SER A 23 -10.78 -2.92 4.33
CA SER A 23 -11.38 -1.64 4.72
C SER A 23 -11.71 -0.73 3.53
N VAL A 24 -10.94 -0.80 2.45
CA VAL A 24 -11.19 -0.03 1.22
C VAL A 24 -11.89 -0.82 0.13
N LYS A 25 -12.46 -1.99 0.45
CA LYS A 25 -13.20 -2.84 -0.51
C LYS A 25 -14.36 -2.10 -1.20
N CYS A 26 -14.52 -2.35 -2.49
CA CYS A 26 -15.68 -1.98 -3.30
C CYS A 26 -16.99 -2.55 -2.71
N ARG A 27 -18.07 -1.76 -2.76
CA ARG A 27 -19.41 -2.20 -2.35
C ARG A 27 -20.12 -3.04 -3.43
N SER A 28 -19.44 -4.02 -4.00
CA SER A 28 -20.00 -4.98 -4.96
C SER A 28 -20.13 -6.35 -4.29
N HIS A 29 -21.28 -7.01 -4.45
CA HIS A 29 -21.54 -8.32 -3.86
C HIS A 29 -20.59 -9.42 -4.35
N ASN A 30 -19.89 -9.19 -5.48
CA ASN A 30 -19.01 -10.18 -6.10
C ASN A 30 -17.54 -10.08 -5.63
N ILE A 31 -17.20 -9.14 -4.74
CA ILE A 31 -15.82 -8.94 -4.27
C ILE A 31 -15.64 -9.57 -2.89
N SER A 32 -14.83 -10.64 -2.85
CA SER A 32 -14.47 -11.32 -1.61
C SER A 32 -13.54 -10.47 -0.74
N ASP A 33 -13.58 -10.70 0.56
CA ASP A 33 -12.62 -10.09 1.49
C ASP A 33 -11.20 -10.56 1.20
N ASP A 34 -11.01 -11.78 0.71
CA ASP A 34 -9.70 -12.29 0.31
C ASP A 34 -9.12 -11.51 -0.88
N LEU A 35 -9.93 -11.27 -1.92
CA LEU A 35 -9.50 -10.48 -3.07
C LEU A 35 -9.14 -9.04 -2.64
N ALA A 36 -9.96 -8.44 -1.78
CA ALA A 36 -9.74 -7.08 -1.28
C ALA A 36 -8.55 -6.98 -0.31
N ARG A 37 -8.39 -7.94 0.62
CA ARG A 37 -7.22 -8.04 1.52
C ARG A 37 -5.94 -8.08 0.73
N ASN A 38 -5.98 -8.75 -0.42
CA ASN A 38 -4.86 -8.82 -1.32
C ASN A 38 -4.72 -7.62 -2.25
N CYS A 39 -5.63 -6.64 -2.23
CA CYS A 39 -5.70 -5.54 -3.19
C CYS A 39 -5.75 -6.03 -4.64
N GLY A 40 -6.44 -7.15 -4.89
CA GLY A 40 -6.58 -7.69 -6.23
C GLY A 40 -7.26 -6.71 -7.20
N PRO A 41 -7.01 -6.80 -8.51
CA PRO A 41 -7.53 -5.83 -9.47
C PRO A 41 -9.05 -5.60 -9.37
N GLY A 42 -9.48 -4.34 -9.31
CA GLY A 42 -10.89 -3.96 -9.25
C GLY A 42 -11.60 -4.22 -7.92
N SER A 43 -10.88 -4.69 -6.90
CA SER A 43 -11.44 -4.97 -5.57
C SER A 43 -11.57 -3.73 -4.69
N LEU A 44 -10.89 -2.62 -5.04
CA LEU A 44 -10.75 -1.45 -4.19
C LEU A 44 -11.62 -0.28 -4.65
N ASP A 45 -12.25 0.39 -3.69
CA ASP A 45 -13.06 1.58 -3.90
C ASP A 45 -12.17 2.83 -3.97
N LYS A 46 -12.15 3.47 -5.14
CA LYS A 46 -11.37 4.70 -5.39
C LYS A 46 -11.57 5.78 -4.33
N SER A 47 -12.79 5.97 -3.85
CA SER A 47 -13.09 7.01 -2.84
C SER A 47 -12.45 6.71 -1.49
N LYS A 48 -12.27 5.43 -1.17
CA LYS A 48 -11.65 4.96 0.07
C LYS A 48 -10.13 4.88 -0.04
N VAL A 49 -9.58 4.63 -1.22
CA VAL A 49 -8.12 4.58 -1.49
C VAL A 49 -7.48 5.97 -1.51
N LYS A 50 -8.17 6.97 -2.08
CA LYS A 50 -7.63 8.31 -2.29
C LYS A 50 -7.04 8.91 -1.01
N GLY A 51 -5.77 9.32 -1.08
CA GLY A 51 -5.07 10.01 0.00
C GLY A 51 -4.49 9.12 1.09
N ARG A 52 -4.50 7.78 0.93
CA ARG A 52 -4.08 6.82 1.95
C ARG A 52 -2.89 5.97 1.53
N ILE A 53 -2.21 5.39 2.53
CA ILE A 53 -1.28 4.28 2.35
C ILE A 53 -2.07 2.99 2.54
N ILE A 54 -1.94 2.05 1.60
CA ILE A 54 -2.73 0.81 1.61
C ILE A 54 -1.85 -0.38 2.02
N LEU A 55 -2.29 -1.17 2.99
CA LEU A 55 -1.71 -2.47 3.35
C LEU A 55 -2.39 -3.57 2.52
N CYS A 56 -1.60 -4.31 1.76
CA CYS A 56 -2.04 -5.38 0.87
C CYS A 56 -1.29 -6.66 1.21
N PHE A 57 -2.03 -7.74 1.51
CA PHE A 57 -1.42 -9.07 1.58
C PHE A 57 -1.15 -9.55 0.15
N ASN A 58 -0.06 -10.28 -0.08
CA ASN A 58 0.31 -10.73 -1.41
C ASN A 58 0.18 -12.25 -1.54
N GLU A 59 -0.98 -12.76 -1.11
CA GLU A 59 -1.29 -14.17 -0.94
C GLU A 59 -2.64 -14.49 -1.61
N ILE A 60 -2.67 -14.89 -2.89
CA ILE A 60 -3.88 -15.54 -3.44
C ILE A 60 -3.61 -17.03 -3.60
N GLY A 61 -4.44 -17.85 -2.94
CA GLY A 61 -4.48 -19.29 -3.16
C GLY A 61 -3.18 -20.04 -2.82
N GLY A 62 -2.36 -19.52 -1.91
CA GLY A 62 -1.10 -20.14 -1.49
C GLY A 62 0.07 -19.93 -2.46
N ALA A 63 -0.12 -19.17 -3.55
CA ALA A 63 0.95 -18.75 -4.44
C ALA A 63 1.26 -17.25 -4.22
N ALA A 64 2.56 -16.91 -4.18
CA ALA A 64 2.99 -15.52 -4.24
C ALA A 64 2.57 -14.93 -5.61
N TYR A 65 2.02 -13.71 -5.60
CA TYR A 65 1.69 -13.00 -6.83
C TYR A 65 2.94 -12.83 -7.70
N LYS A 66 2.79 -13.04 -9.01
CA LYS A 66 3.85 -12.71 -9.98
C LYS A 66 4.07 -11.20 -10.02
N MET A 67 5.28 -10.77 -10.36
CA MET A 67 5.67 -9.34 -10.44
C MET A 67 4.69 -8.49 -11.28
N LYS A 68 4.21 -9.02 -12.40
CA LYS A 68 3.23 -8.34 -13.26
C LYS A 68 1.92 -8.02 -12.53
N GLU A 69 1.48 -8.89 -11.63
CA GLU A 69 0.25 -8.67 -10.88
C GLU A 69 0.48 -7.64 -9.77
N ILE A 70 1.65 -7.66 -9.11
CA ILE A 70 2.06 -6.60 -8.18
C ILE A 70 2.05 -5.23 -8.86
N GLU A 71 2.61 -5.13 -10.07
CA GLU A 71 2.60 -3.90 -10.87
C GLU A 71 1.18 -3.39 -11.11
N LEU A 72 0.27 -4.25 -11.58
CA LEU A 72 -1.11 -3.85 -11.88
C LEU A 72 -1.84 -3.30 -10.64
N LYS A 73 -1.66 -3.94 -9.49
CA LYS A 73 -2.24 -3.48 -8.22
C LYS A 73 -1.73 -2.09 -7.83
N ILE A 74 -0.44 -1.85 -8.00
CA ILE A 74 0.19 -0.57 -7.64
C ILE A 74 -0.25 0.53 -8.60
N LEU A 75 -0.29 0.25 -9.91
CA LEU A 75 -0.81 1.18 -10.90
C LEU A 75 -2.27 1.54 -10.62
N GLU A 76 -3.09 0.57 -10.19
CA GLU A 76 -4.46 0.84 -9.77
C GLU A 76 -4.50 1.76 -8.54
N ILE A 77 -3.72 1.48 -7.49
CA ILE A 77 -3.64 2.33 -6.29
C ILE A 77 -3.19 3.75 -6.64
N ILE A 78 -2.19 3.89 -7.52
CA ILE A 78 -1.71 5.19 -8.04
C ILE A 78 -2.84 5.91 -8.78
N GLY A 79 -3.50 5.23 -9.73
CA GLY A 79 -4.62 5.79 -10.52
C GLY A 79 -5.85 6.17 -9.69
N GLN A 80 -6.02 5.53 -8.52
CA GLN A 80 -7.05 5.86 -7.55
C GLN A 80 -6.64 6.99 -6.57
N GLY A 81 -5.40 7.48 -6.65
CA GLY A 81 -4.89 8.58 -5.83
C GLY A 81 -4.37 8.13 -4.46
N GLY A 82 -3.97 6.87 -4.32
CA GLY A 82 -3.22 6.38 -3.17
C GLY A 82 -1.89 7.12 -3.00
N ARG A 83 -1.33 7.04 -1.80
CA ARG A 83 -0.11 7.77 -1.38
C ARG A 83 1.05 6.86 -1.06
N GLY A 84 0.78 5.57 -0.89
CA GLY A 84 1.77 4.53 -0.80
C GLY A 84 1.13 3.16 -0.70
N VAL A 85 1.96 2.13 -0.74
CA VAL A 85 1.53 0.73 -0.57
C VAL A 85 2.55 -0.03 0.28
N ILE A 86 2.04 -0.88 1.15
CA ILE A 86 2.81 -1.85 1.94
C ILE A 86 2.37 -3.23 1.47
N LEU A 87 3.30 -4.01 0.95
CA LEU A 87 3.06 -5.34 0.40
C LEU A 87 3.59 -6.39 1.36
N VAL A 88 2.69 -7.25 1.84
CA VAL A 88 3.05 -8.34 2.75
C VAL A 88 3.38 -9.58 1.94
N GLN A 89 4.64 -10.03 1.99
CA GLN A 89 5.14 -11.18 1.28
C GLN A 89 6.39 -11.74 1.98
N ASP A 90 6.40 -13.03 2.30
CA ASP A 90 7.57 -13.68 2.90
C ASP A 90 8.64 -14.08 1.87
N ASP A 91 8.23 -14.31 0.61
CA ASP A 91 9.15 -14.57 -0.48
C ASP A 91 9.66 -13.27 -1.10
N PHE A 92 10.70 -12.68 -0.50
CA PHE A 92 11.32 -11.43 -0.96
C PHE A 92 12.15 -11.56 -2.26
N LYS A 93 11.94 -12.61 -3.06
CA LYS A 93 12.52 -12.75 -4.41
C LYS A 93 11.85 -11.77 -5.39
N ILE A 94 11.91 -10.49 -5.06
CA ILE A 94 11.64 -9.42 -5.99
C ILE A 94 12.94 -9.26 -6.75
N GLU A 95 12.97 -9.80 -7.96
CA GLU A 95 14.15 -9.64 -8.79
C GLU A 95 14.41 -8.14 -9.01
N SER A 96 15.55 -7.68 -8.47
CA SER A 96 16.07 -6.31 -8.54
C SER A 96 16.10 -5.76 -9.98
N SER A 97 16.13 -6.64 -10.98
CA SER A 97 16.07 -6.33 -12.41
C SER A 97 14.76 -5.69 -12.88
N THR A 98 13.70 -5.68 -12.08
CA THR A 98 12.34 -5.28 -12.51
C THR A 98 11.75 -4.13 -11.67
N VAL A 99 12.60 -3.29 -11.09
CA VAL A 99 12.14 -1.98 -10.58
C VAL A 99 11.80 -1.12 -11.80
N LEU A 100 10.55 -1.18 -12.27
CA LEU A 100 10.09 -0.30 -13.34
C LEU A 100 10.40 1.15 -12.94
N PRO A 101 10.86 2.01 -13.88
CA PRO A 101 11.18 3.41 -13.59
C PRO A 101 10.06 4.18 -12.86
N GLY A 102 8.81 3.73 -12.96
CA GLY A 102 7.65 4.27 -12.24
C GLY A 102 7.63 3.97 -10.74
N PHE A 103 8.18 2.84 -10.29
CA PHE A 103 8.30 2.51 -8.85
C PHE A 103 9.18 3.50 -8.10
N LEU A 104 10.15 4.12 -8.78
CA LEU A 104 11.08 5.08 -8.16
C LEU A 104 10.39 6.32 -7.60
N LYS A 105 9.14 6.61 -8.00
CA LYS A 105 8.42 7.82 -7.60
C LYS A 105 7.23 7.58 -6.68
N PHE A 106 6.82 6.33 -6.44
CA PHE A 106 5.68 6.00 -5.59
C PHE A 106 6.15 5.25 -4.33
N PRO A 107 5.85 5.74 -3.11
CA PRO A 107 6.24 5.07 -1.88
C PRO A 107 5.70 3.64 -1.81
N CYS A 108 6.60 2.66 -1.83
CA CYS A 108 6.28 1.24 -1.80
C CYS A 108 7.31 0.51 -0.94
N THR A 109 6.86 -0.45 -0.13
CA THR A 109 7.75 -1.33 0.63
C THR A 109 7.18 -2.73 0.72
N PHE A 110 8.06 -3.70 0.93
CA PHE A 110 7.72 -5.09 1.20
C PHE A 110 8.05 -5.42 2.65
N ILE A 111 7.18 -6.18 3.30
CA ILE A 111 7.35 -6.61 4.69
C ILE A 111 6.96 -8.08 4.85
N SER A 112 7.46 -8.71 5.91
CA SER A 112 7.14 -10.10 6.23
C SER A 112 5.68 -10.24 6.66
N SER A 113 5.11 -11.45 6.61
CA SER A 113 3.78 -11.75 7.14
C SER A 113 3.67 -11.45 8.63
N LYS A 114 4.76 -11.63 9.38
CA LYS A 114 4.84 -11.24 10.80
C LYS A 114 4.60 -9.74 10.97
N ASP A 115 5.34 -8.92 10.22
CA ASP A 115 5.22 -7.45 10.29
C ASP A 115 3.90 -6.96 9.67
N GLY A 116 3.40 -7.64 8.65
CA GLY A 116 2.09 -7.38 8.04
C GLY A 116 0.95 -7.58 9.04
N ASN A 117 0.99 -8.66 9.83
CA ASN A 117 0.01 -8.92 10.88
C ASN A 117 0.12 -7.92 12.04
N ALA A 118 1.33 -7.50 12.41
CA ALA A 118 1.52 -6.43 13.38
C ALA A 118 0.96 -5.09 12.88
N THR A 119 1.20 -4.76 11.61
CA THR A 119 0.69 -3.55 10.94
C THR A 119 -0.83 -3.57 10.87
N LEU A 120 -1.43 -4.72 10.51
CA LEU A 120 -2.88 -4.89 10.49
C LEU A 120 -3.49 -4.73 11.89
N SER A 121 -2.83 -5.26 12.92
CA SER A 121 -3.24 -5.06 14.31
C SER A 121 -3.25 -3.57 14.69
N TYR A 122 -2.21 -2.82 14.31
CA TYR A 122 -2.15 -1.37 14.51
C TYR A 122 -3.28 -0.62 13.80
N ILE A 123 -3.57 -0.95 12.53
CA ILE A 123 -4.68 -0.34 11.78
C ILE A 123 -6.01 -0.56 12.51
N ARG A 124 -6.22 -1.74 13.10
CA ARG A 124 -7.46 -2.10 13.80
C ARG A 124 -7.55 -1.49 15.19
N SER A 125 -6.43 -1.26 15.89
CA SER A 125 -6.42 -0.63 17.23
C SER A 125 -6.57 0.88 17.23
N ASN A 126 -6.42 1.52 16.08
CA ASN A 126 -6.41 2.98 15.93
C ASN A 126 -7.52 3.48 14.98
N ARG A 127 -8.60 2.70 14.87
CA ARG A 127 -9.82 3.07 14.16
C ARG A 127 -10.70 4.03 14.96
#